data_AF-A0A3D4NDF0-F1
#
_entry.id   AF-A0A3D4NDF0-F1
#
_cell.length_a   1.000
_cell.length_b   1.000
_cell.length_c   1.000
_cell.angle_alpha   90.00
_cell.angle_beta   90.00
_cell.angle_gamma   90.00
#
_symmetry.space_group_name_H-M   'P 1'
#
loop_
_entity.id
_entity.type
_entity.pdbx_description
1 polymer ?
#
loop_
_entity_poly.entity_id
_entity_poly.type
_entity_poly.pdbx_seq_one_letter_code
_entity_poly.pdbx_strand_id
1 'polypeptide(L)'
;MSKYYFHPQDLKEYTIRYFVRWGVPSEDASMAADVLLSADARGVDSHGMIRLNSYYGSRLRKGLINPLSPITVIKETPTTLAIDGNNGLGHPLGVKTMQSCIEKASNTGLAFATVRNSNHYGIAGYYAMLALPHDMIGVSFTNSGPLVAPTYGRKAMLGTNPIAVAVPAKSQRPFVLDMATSIVPIGRVTVYQKEGKSIPSGWGVNSKGIITEDPAQVIEGGALMPLGGSDILRGYKGYGLALLVDIFAGVLAGSAFGENVYGSSSNSAAGVGHFFAAIKIEAFRELEGFKKDMDELLTQLKESPKAEGEDRIYIHGEKEFENADRSTVEGVALSETTVNILKKTGLEDGVDFDLTPLKIA
;
A
#
# COMPACT_ATOMS: atom_id res chain seq x y z
N MET A 1 -14.32 -13.84 13.92
CA MET A 1 -14.43 -14.61 12.66
C MET A 1 -13.33 -15.65 12.65
N SER A 2 -13.61 -16.84 12.14
CA SER A 2 -12.61 -17.90 12.01
C SER A 2 -11.50 -17.46 11.03
N LYS A 3 -10.27 -17.92 11.28
CA LYS A 3 -9.10 -17.70 10.42
C LYS A 3 -8.54 -19.06 10.01
N TYR A 4 -8.09 -19.16 8.77
CA TYR A 4 -7.38 -20.31 8.23
C TYR A 4 -5.94 -19.89 7.96
N TYR A 5 -5.00 -20.75 8.31
CA TYR A 5 -3.57 -20.47 8.15
C TYR A 5 -3.02 -21.33 7.03
N PHE A 6 -2.14 -20.77 6.21
CA PHE A 6 -1.55 -21.47 5.07
C PHE A 6 -0.05 -21.24 5.02
N HIS A 7 0.71 -22.19 4.48
CA HIS A 7 2.12 -21.94 4.23
C HIS A 7 2.29 -20.77 3.24
N PRO A 8 3.22 -19.84 3.49
CA PRO A 8 3.44 -18.70 2.61
C PRO A 8 3.75 -19.12 1.17
N GLN A 9 4.53 -20.21 0.99
CA GLN A 9 4.92 -20.71 -0.32
C GLN A 9 3.70 -21.22 -1.13
N ASP A 10 2.80 -21.98 -0.50
CA ASP A 10 1.59 -22.48 -1.14
C ASP A 10 0.69 -21.35 -1.64
N LEU A 11 0.54 -20.29 -0.83
CA LEU A 11 -0.21 -19.09 -1.23
C LEU A 11 0.45 -18.36 -2.38
N LYS A 12 1.79 -18.24 -2.37
CA LYS A 12 2.55 -17.64 -3.45
C LYS A 12 2.34 -18.40 -4.76
N GLU A 13 2.48 -19.72 -4.73
CA GLU A 13 2.30 -20.59 -5.91
C GLU A 13 0.88 -20.51 -6.47
N TYR A 14 -0.14 -20.57 -5.61
CA TYR A 14 -1.53 -20.36 -6.04
C TYR A 14 -1.71 -18.99 -6.72
N THR A 15 -1.17 -17.93 -6.13
CA THR A 15 -1.29 -16.57 -6.66
C THR A 15 -0.60 -16.41 -8.01
N ILE A 16 0.56 -17.06 -8.18
CA ILE A 16 1.26 -17.11 -9.48
C ILE A 16 0.38 -17.82 -10.53
N ARG A 17 -0.15 -19.02 -10.22
CA ARG A 17 -1.05 -19.74 -11.14
C ARG A 17 -2.24 -18.88 -11.53
N TYR A 18 -2.83 -18.17 -10.57
CA TYR A 18 -3.97 -17.28 -10.79
C TYR A 18 -3.64 -16.16 -11.78
N PHE A 19 -2.53 -15.43 -11.58
CA PHE A 19 -2.15 -14.35 -12.50
C PHE A 19 -1.74 -14.87 -13.88
N VAL A 20 -1.03 -15.98 -13.96
CA VAL A 20 -0.63 -16.62 -15.23
C VAL A 20 -1.85 -17.04 -16.04
N ARG A 21 -2.91 -17.54 -15.39
CA ARG A 21 -4.19 -17.85 -16.04
C ARG A 21 -4.79 -16.65 -16.78
N TRP A 22 -4.57 -15.45 -16.24
CA TRP A 22 -5.01 -14.17 -16.81
C TRP A 22 -3.99 -13.53 -17.76
N GLY A 23 -2.97 -14.28 -18.19
CA GLY A 23 -2.00 -13.87 -19.19
C GLY A 23 -0.85 -13.02 -18.65
N VAL A 24 -0.73 -12.86 -17.33
CA VAL A 24 0.40 -12.15 -16.72
C VAL A 24 1.65 -13.03 -16.82
N PRO A 25 2.80 -12.50 -17.29
CA PRO A 25 4.05 -13.25 -17.34
C PRO A 25 4.44 -13.82 -15.97
N SER A 26 5.04 -15.02 -15.93
CA SER A 26 5.34 -15.71 -14.67
C SER A 26 6.22 -14.91 -13.71
N GLU A 27 7.18 -14.15 -14.24
CA GLU A 27 8.03 -13.25 -13.44
C GLU A 27 7.21 -12.14 -12.76
N ASP A 28 6.34 -11.47 -13.53
CA ASP A 28 5.46 -10.41 -13.02
C ASP A 28 4.41 -10.96 -12.05
N ALA A 29 3.90 -12.16 -12.31
CA ALA A 29 3.00 -12.89 -11.43
C ALA A 29 3.69 -13.21 -10.09
N SER A 30 4.98 -13.59 -10.10
CA SER A 30 5.75 -13.82 -8.87
C SER A 30 5.92 -12.53 -8.08
N MET A 31 6.27 -11.41 -8.73
CA MET A 31 6.38 -10.11 -8.05
C MET A 31 5.04 -9.69 -7.43
N ALA A 32 3.93 -9.86 -8.17
CA ALA A 32 2.60 -9.57 -7.64
C ALA A 32 2.23 -10.47 -6.45
N ALA A 33 2.56 -11.76 -6.52
CA ALA A 33 2.34 -12.69 -5.42
C ALA A 33 3.13 -12.31 -4.16
N ASP A 34 4.40 -11.92 -4.32
CA ASP A 34 5.24 -11.47 -3.20
C ASP A 34 4.67 -10.23 -2.51
N VAL A 35 4.18 -9.25 -3.25
CA VAL A 35 3.57 -8.05 -2.66
C VAL A 35 2.28 -8.37 -1.92
N LEU A 36 1.38 -9.17 -2.50
CA LEU A 36 0.11 -9.54 -1.87
C LEU A 36 0.34 -10.37 -0.60
N LEU A 37 1.26 -11.34 -0.67
CA LEU A 37 1.61 -12.17 0.47
C LEU A 37 2.29 -11.36 1.57
N SER A 38 3.17 -10.41 1.21
CA SER A 38 3.79 -9.50 2.17
C SER A 38 2.75 -8.64 2.89
N ALA A 39 1.64 -8.27 2.24
CA ALA A 39 0.57 -7.54 2.89
C ALA A 39 -0.12 -8.38 3.96
N ASP A 40 -0.53 -9.61 3.64
CA ASP A 40 -1.17 -10.51 4.62
C ASP A 40 -0.21 -10.92 5.75
N ALA A 41 1.05 -11.25 5.43
CA ALA A 41 2.05 -11.62 6.43
C ALA A 41 2.33 -10.49 7.44
N ARG A 42 2.24 -9.23 7.00
CA ARG A 42 2.42 -8.04 7.85
C ARG A 42 1.15 -7.65 8.62
N GLY A 43 0.03 -8.33 8.39
CA GLY A 43 -1.26 -8.01 9.00
C GLY A 43 -1.98 -6.83 8.34
N VAL A 44 -1.63 -6.50 7.09
CA VAL A 44 -2.28 -5.48 6.26
C VAL A 44 -3.32 -6.14 5.34
N ASP A 45 -4.20 -6.94 5.94
CA ASP A 45 -5.13 -7.88 5.27
C ASP A 45 -6.00 -7.23 4.19
N SER A 46 -6.21 -5.91 4.24
CA SER A 46 -7.00 -5.14 3.26
C SER A 46 -6.35 -5.02 1.88
N HIS A 47 -5.05 -5.34 1.75
CA HIS A 47 -4.26 -5.20 0.53
C HIS A 47 -3.62 -6.51 0.04
N GLY A 48 -3.83 -7.64 0.75
CA GLY A 48 -3.34 -8.95 0.35
C GLY A 48 -4.36 -9.75 -0.48
N MET A 49 -4.49 -11.04 -0.19
CA MET A 49 -5.27 -12.01 -0.97
C MET A 49 -6.76 -11.66 -1.12
N ILE A 50 -7.31 -10.85 -0.21
CA ILE A 50 -8.68 -10.33 -0.33
C ILE A 50 -8.89 -9.51 -1.62
N ARG A 51 -7.82 -8.92 -2.17
CA ARG A 51 -7.84 -8.12 -3.40
C ARG A 51 -7.64 -8.93 -4.66
N LEU A 52 -7.18 -10.18 -4.56
CA LEU A 52 -6.81 -11.00 -5.72
C LEU A 52 -7.91 -11.03 -6.78
N ASN A 53 -9.13 -11.43 -6.38
CA ASN A 53 -10.28 -11.36 -7.29
C ASN A 53 -10.97 -9.98 -7.29
N SER A 54 -11.19 -9.38 -6.12
CA SER A 54 -12.06 -8.19 -6.01
C SER A 54 -11.53 -6.97 -6.76
N TYR A 55 -10.21 -6.85 -6.92
CA TYR A 55 -9.57 -5.82 -7.72
C TYR A 55 -8.90 -6.38 -8.97
N TYR A 56 -7.93 -7.29 -8.83
CA TYR A 56 -7.07 -7.63 -9.97
C TYR A 56 -7.77 -8.56 -10.96
N GLY A 57 -8.29 -9.69 -10.49
CA GLY A 57 -9.01 -10.65 -11.34
C GLY A 57 -10.23 -10.05 -12.02
N SER A 58 -11.04 -9.27 -11.28
CA SER A 58 -12.22 -8.60 -11.84
C SER A 58 -11.88 -7.60 -12.94
N ARG A 59 -10.74 -6.89 -12.84
CA ARG A 59 -10.30 -5.90 -13.82
C ARG A 59 -9.55 -6.53 -14.99
N LEU A 60 -8.74 -7.57 -14.77
CA LEU A 60 -8.12 -8.37 -15.82
C LEU A 60 -9.18 -8.99 -16.75
N ARG A 61 -10.24 -9.58 -16.17
CA ARG A 61 -11.40 -10.13 -16.91
C ARG A 61 -12.07 -9.12 -17.83
N LYS A 62 -12.16 -7.87 -17.38
CA LYS A 62 -12.79 -6.77 -18.13
C LYS A 62 -11.83 -6.09 -19.12
N GLY A 63 -10.57 -6.54 -19.23
CA GLY A 63 -9.56 -5.87 -20.04
C GLY A 63 -9.15 -4.48 -19.51
N LEU A 64 -9.44 -4.18 -18.24
CA LEU A 64 -9.13 -2.90 -17.59
C LEU A 64 -7.72 -2.85 -17.01
N ILE A 65 -7.01 -3.98 -17.02
CA ILE A 65 -5.58 -4.11 -16.73
C ILE A 65 -4.96 -4.83 -17.92
N ASN A 66 -3.85 -4.32 -18.44
CA ASN A 66 -3.05 -4.97 -19.46
C ASN A 66 -2.15 -6.03 -18.78
N PRO A 67 -2.34 -7.34 -19.03
CA PRO A 67 -1.57 -8.37 -18.36
C PRO A 67 -0.10 -8.44 -18.81
N LEU A 68 0.22 -8.00 -20.03
CA LEU A 68 1.57 -8.08 -20.61
C LEU A 68 2.41 -6.82 -20.37
N SER A 69 1.72 -5.66 -20.33
CA SER A 69 2.22 -4.34 -19.95
C SER A 69 3.75 -4.12 -20.06
N PRO A 70 4.29 -3.94 -21.28
CA PRO A 70 5.70 -3.58 -21.43
C PRO A 70 5.98 -2.26 -20.71
N ILE A 71 7.15 -2.10 -20.09
CA ILE A 71 7.56 -0.82 -19.52
C ILE A 71 8.10 0.06 -20.64
N THR A 72 7.56 1.28 -20.80
CA THR A 72 8.09 2.26 -21.75
C THR A 72 8.82 3.37 -21.00
N VAL A 73 10.12 3.53 -21.23
CA VAL A 73 10.87 4.68 -20.72
C VAL A 73 10.48 5.93 -21.50
N ILE A 74 9.93 6.92 -20.81
CA ILE A 74 9.56 8.23 -21.38
C ILE A 74 10.78 9.15 -21.38
N LYS A 75 11.50 9.19 -20.26
CA LYS A 75 12.69 10.01 -20.08
C LYS A 75 13.56 9.44 -18.99
N GLU A 76 14.87 9.52 -19.19
CA GLU A 76 15.85 9.00 -18.26
C GLU A 76 17.06 9.92 -18.17
N THR A 77 17.57 10.09 -16.95
CA THR A 77 18.83 10.78 -16.65
C THR A 77 19.63 9.92 -15.64
N PRO A 78 20.84 10.34 -15.23
CA PRO A 78 21.56 9.62 -14.18
C PRO A 78 20.79 9.50 -12.86
N THR A 79 19.97 10.49 -12.49
CA THR A 79 19.25 10.55 -11.20
C THR A 79 17.73 10.50 -11.33
N THR A 80 17.18 10.40 -12.55
CA THR A 80 15.73 10.37 -12.75
C THR A 80 15.28 9.34 -13.78
N LEU A 81 14.10 8.77 -13.57
CA LEU A 81 13.45 7.82 -14.49
C LEU A 81 11.94 8.10 -14.56
N ALA A 82 11.42 8.40 -15.74
CA ALA A 82 9.99 8.51 -15.98
C ALA A 82 9.53 7.39 -16.91
N ILE A 83 8.56 6.60 -16.48
CA ILE A 83 8.03 5.47 -17.27
C ILE A 83 6.52 5.53 -17.46
N ASP A 84 6.06 4.98 -18.59
CA ASP A 84 4.67 4.62 -18.84
C ASP A 84 4.47 3.15 -18.46
N GLY A 85 3.55 2.92 -17.54
CA GLY A 85 3.16 1.60 -17.07
C GLY A 85 2.16 0.89 -17.97
N ASN A 86 1.75 1.47 -19.12
CA ASN A 86 0.92 0.82 -20.14
C ASN A 86 -0.32 0.08 -19.59
N ASN A 87 -0.94 0.65 -18.55
CA ASN A 87 -2.10 0.13 -17.82
C ASN A 87 -1.87 -1.27 -17.20
N GLY A 88 -0.65 -1.59 -16.81
CA GLY A 88 -0.28 -2.86 -16.19
C GLY A 88 -0.66 -3.01 -14.73
N LEU A 89 -0.30 -4.17 -14.16
CA LEU A 89 -0.34 -4.39 -12.73
C LEU A 89 0.65 -3.47 -12.02
N GLY A 90 0.19 -2.77 -10.98
CA GLY A 90 1.05 -1.86 -10.21
C GLY A 90 2.20 -2.57 -9.50
N HIS A 91 2.05 -3.86 -9.15
CA HIS A 91 3.09 -4.59 -8.41
C HIS A 91 4.40 -4.77 -9.19
N PRO A 92 4.44 -5.48 -10.33
CA PRO A 92 5.68 -5.65 -11.08
C PRO A 92 6.25 -4.31 -11.55
N LEU A 93 5.39 -3.37 -11.94
CA LEU A 93 5.81 -2.01 -12.30
C LEU A 93 6.53 -1.31 -11.14
N GLY A 94 5.95 -1.33 -9.93
CA GLY A 94 6.55 -0.71 -8.76
C GLY A 94 7.86 -1.38 -8.34
N VAL A 95 7.93 -2.71 -8.36
CA VAL A 95 9.15 -3.47 -8.02
C VAL A 95 10.28 -3.10 -8.98
N LYS A 96 10.06 -3.24 -10.29
CA LYS A 96 11.06 -2.95 -11.32
C LYS A 96 11.52 -1.49 -11.27
N THR A 97 10.58 -0.56 -11.09
CA THR A 97 10.91 0.88 -11.02
C THR A 97 11.75 1.22 -9.79
N MET A 98 11.37 0.71 -8.61
CA MET A 98 12.12 0.95 -7.39
C MET A 98 13.53 0.34 -7.45
N GLN A 99 13.67 -0.85 -8.06
CA GLN A 99 14.99 -1.45 -8.30
C GLN A 99 15.86 -0.56 -9.21
N SER A 100 15.30 0.00 -10.29
CA SER A 100 16.02 0.98 -11.12
C SER A 100 16.39 2.25 -10.35
N CYS A 101 15.55 2.72 -9.43
CA CYS A 101 15.89 3.82 -8.52
C CYS A 101 17.10 3.47 -7.64
N ILE A 102 17.11 2.29 -7.02
CA ILE A 102 18.21 1.84 -6.16
C ILE A 102 19.52 1.75 -6.96
N GLU A 103 19.49 1.16 -8.15
CA GLU A 103 20.66 1.05 -9.03
C GLU A 103 21.19 2.42 -9.47
N LYS A 104 20.32 3.38 -9.77
CA LYS A 104 20.76 4.74 -10.08
C LYS A 104 21.38 5.40 -8.85
N ALA A 105 20.69 5.35 -7.71
CA ALA A 105 21.13 5.96 -6.46
C ALA A 105 22.46 5.37 -5.95
N SER A 106 22.78 4.11 -6.22
CA SER A 106 24.07 3.53 -5.83
C SER A 106 25.25 4.25 -6.50
N ASN A 107 25.04 4.73 -7.72
CA ASN A 107 26.03 5.41 -8.56
C ASN A 107 26.05 6.93 -8.38
N THR A 108 24.89 7.54 -8.08
CA THR A 108 24.74 9.01 -8.08
C THR A 108 24.45 9.61 -6.71
N GLY A 109 24.19 8.78 -5.70
CA GLY A 109 23.78 9.19 -4.35
C GLY A 109 22.27 9.33 -4.15
N LEU A 110 21.50 9.62 -5.21
CA LEU A 110 20.04 9.69 -5.15
C LEU A 110 19.40 9.43 -6.52
N ALA A 111 18.20 8.87 -6.51
CA ALA A 111 17.39 8.74 -7.72
C ALA A 111 15.90 8.83 -7.44
N PHE A 112 15.17 9.45 -8.36
CA PHE A 112 13.71 9.57 -8.33
C PHE A 112 13.08 8.97 -9.57
N ALA A 113 11.92 8.32 -9.41
CA ALA A 113 11.17 7.81 -10.53
C ALA A 113 9.68 8.13 -10.45
N THR A 114 9.08 8.33 -11.61
CA THR A 114 7.64 8.45 -11.78
C THR A 114 7.11 7.35 -12.68
N VAL A 115 5.94 6.84 -12.32
CA VAL A 115 5.17 5.88 -13.13
C VAL A 115 3.82 6.49 -13.41
N ARG A 116 3.44 6.58 -14.68
CA ARG A 116 2.07 6.92 -15.08
C ARG A 116 1.34 5.71 -15.64
N ASN A 117 0.01 5.81 -15.72
CA ASN A 117 -0.82 4.81 -16.40
C ASN A 117 -0.62 3.40 -15.82
N SER A 118 -0.76 3.29 -14.51
CA SER A 118 -0.65 2.05 -13.72
C SER A 118 -2.00 1.69 -13.06
N ASN A 119 -1.99 0.66 -12.22
CA ASN A 119 -3.10 0.25 -11.38
C ASN A 119 -2.66 0.16 -9.90
N HIS A 120 -3.59 -0.23 -9.02
CA HIS A 120 -3.27 -0.48 -7.61
C HIS A 120 -2.06 -1.41 -7.44
N TYR A 121 -1.21 -1.08 -6.46
CA TYR A 121 0.08 -1.73 -6.25
C TYR A 121 0.21 -2.41 -4.88
N GLY A 122 -0.88 -2.68 -4.18
CA GLY A 122 -0.81 -3.28 -2.84
C GLY A 122 -0.32 -2.27 -1.78
N ILE A 123 0.59 -2.69 -0.90
CA ILE A 123 1.11 -1.88 0.20
C ILE A 123 2.29 -1.01 -0.25
N ALA A 124 2.27 0.28 0.08
CA ALA A 124 3.30 1.22 -0.35
C ALA A 124 4.67 0.90 0.31
N GLY A 125 4.63 0.38 1.53
CA GLY A 125 5.80 0.01 2.33
C GLY A 125 6.66 -1.08 1.68
N TYR A 126 6.09 -1.98 0.88
CA TYR A 126 6.86 -3.03 0.19
C TYR A 126 7.95 -2.42 -0.68
N TYR A 127 7.59 -1.42 -1.49
CA TYR A 127 8.52 -0.77 -2.41
C TYR A 127 9.57 0.04 -1.65
N ALA A 128 9.17 0.80 -0.63
CA ALA A 128 10.13 1.54 0.20
C ALA A 128 11.15 0.59 0.84
N MET A 129 10.71 -0.57 1.34
CA MET A 129 11.58 -1.57 1.97
C MET A 129 12.58 -2.23 1.00
N LEU A 130 12.36 -2.19 -0.32
CA LEU A 130 13.33 -2.73 -1.29
C LEU A 130 14.69 -2.03 -1.20
N ALA A 131 14.74 -0.79 -0.68
CA ALA A 131 15.99 -0.04 -0.48
C ALA A 131 16.80 -0.49 0.75
N LEU A 132 16.16 -1.15 1.72
CA LEU A 132 16.79 -1.49 3.00
C LEU A 132 18.03 -2.38 2.87
N PRO A 133 18.05 -3.45 2.05
CA PRO A 133 19.24 -4.29 1.86
C PRO A 133 20.43 -3.58 1.20
N HIS A 134 20.21 -2.37 0.66
CA HIS A 134 21.23 -1.57 -0.04
C HIS A 134 21.72 -0.39 0.78
N ASP A 135 21.36 -0.30 2.07
CA ASP A 135 21.73 0.81 2.95
C ASP A 135 21.31 2.18 2.40
N MET A 136 20.08 2.20 1.86
CA MET A 136 19.43 3.39 1.32
C MET A 136 18.10 3.65 2.00
N ILE A 137 17.69 4.91 2.01
CA ILE A 137 16.32 5.31 2.34
C ILE A 137 15.46 5.11 1.11
N GLY A 138 14.36 4.37 1.26
CA GLY A 138 13.36 4.16 0.21
C GLY A 138 12.10 4.98 0.46
N VAL A 139 11.53 5.55 -0.59
CA VAL A 139 10.27 6.32 -0.54
C VAL A 139 9.33 5.80 -1.63
N SER A 140 8.04 5.67 -1.30
CA SER A 140 7.00 5.26 -2.24
C SER A 140 5.71 6.04 -1.99
N PHE A 141 5.19 6.69 -3.04
CA PHE A 141 3.89 7.36 -3.06
C PHE A 141 3.01 6.79 -4.18
N THR A 142 1.70 6.73 -3.95
CA THR A 142 0.72 6.46 -5.03
C THR A 142 -0.55 7.26 -4.78
N ASN A 143 -1.22 7.66 -5.85
CA ASN A 143 -2.60 8.11 -5.74
C ASN A 143 -3.59 6.95 -5.89
N SER A 144 -4.87 7.25 -5.65
CA SER A 144 -5.97 6.28 -5.78
C SER A 144 -7.29 7.02 -6.07
N GLY A 145 -8.34 6.28 -6.40
CA GLY A 145 -9.65 6.87 -6.63
C GLY A 145 -10.18 7.66 -5.43
N PRO A 146 -10.98 8.72 -5.67
CA PRO A 146 -11.33 9.70 -4.66
C PRO A 146 -12.16 9.08 -3.53
N LEU A 147 -11.69 9.26 -2.30
CA LEU A 147 -12.37 8.85 -1.06
C LEU A 147 -12.32 9.92 0.03
N VAL A 148 -11.40 10.87 -0.06
CA VAL A 148 -11.09 11.87 0.97
C VAL A 148 -11.52 13.25 0.50
N ALA A 149 -12.20 14.00 1.37
CA ALA A 149 -12.52 15.40 1.10
C ALA A 149 -11.34 16.32 1.50
N PRO A 150 -11.06 17.38 0.72
CA PRO A 150 -10.15 18.43 1.18
C PRO A 150 -10.74 19.11 2.42
N THR A 151 -9.91 19.78 3.22
CA THR A 151 -10.41 20.53 4.40
C THR A 151 -11.47 21.54 3.96
N TYR A 152 -12.60 21.57 4.69
CA TYR A 152 -13.84 22.32 4.35
C TYR A 152 -14.60 21.85 3.10
N GLY A 153 -14.07 20.86 2.38
CA GLY A 153 -14.77 20.16 1.32
C GLY A 153 -15.80 19.18 1.86
N ARG A 154 -16.77 18.84 1.02
CA ARG A 154 -17.83 17.85 1.30
C ARG A 154 -17.88 16.68 0.33
N LYS A 155 -17.05 16.73 -0.72
CA LYS A 155 -17.00 15.76 -1.80
C LYS A 155 -15.64 15.06 -1.73
N ALA A 156 -15.63 13.75 -1.96
CA ALA A 156 -14.39 13.01 -2.14
C ALA A 156 -13.67 13.54 -3.41
N MET A 157 -12.45 14.02 -3.23
CA MET A 157 -11.62 14.60 -4.32
C MET A 157 -10.27 13.92 -4.45
N LEU A 158 -9.71 13.44 -3.33
CA LEU A 158 -8.40 12.80 -3.27
C LEU A 158 -8.56 11.35 -2.86
N GLY A 159 -7.64 10.49 -3.29
CA GLY A 159 -7.54 9.14 -2.77
C GLY A 159 -7.06 9.12 -1.31
N THR A 160 -6.92 7.92 -0.74
CA THR A 160 -6.27 7.74 0.57
C THR A 160 -4.75 7.97 0.51
N ASN A 161 -4.21 8.10 -0.70
CA ASN A 161 -2.92 8.67 -1.07
C ASN A 161 -1.81 8.35 -0.06
N PRO A 162 -1.35 7.09 0.01
CA PRO A 162 -0.41 6.67 1.03
C PRO A 162 1.00 7.23 0.82
N ILE A 163 1.70 7.34 1.94
CA ILE A 163 3.10 7.71 2.06
C ILE A 163 3.82 6.55 2.72
N ALA A 164 4.84 6.02 2.05
CA ALA A 164 5.75 5.05 2.65
C ALA A 164 7.21 5.51 2.60
N VAL A 165 7.91 5.32 3.72
CA VAL A 165 9.33 5.61 3.88
C VAL A 165 9.97 4.51 4.71
N ALA A 166 11.06 3.92 4.21
CA ALA A 166 11.84 2.90 4.92
C ALA A 166 13.28 3.39 5.12
N VAL A 167 13.80 3.26 6.34
CA VAL A 167 15.13 3.75 6.75
C VAL A 167 15.86 2.64 7.51
N PRO A 168 17.09 2.27 7.11
CA PRO A 168 17.85 1.24 7.80
C PRO A 168 18.31 1.71 9.18
N ALA A 169 18.44 0.76 10.11
CA ALA A 169 19.00 0.93 11.45
C ALA A 169 20.20 -0.03 11.61
N LYS A 170 20.88 -0.02 12.76
CA LYS A 170 22.05 -0.89 12.99
C LYS A 170 21.61 -2.23 13.58
N SER A 171 21.21 -2.21 14.83
CA SER A 171 20.85 -3.41 15.60
C SER A 171 19.34 -3.50 15.80
N GLN A 172 18.64 -2.36 15.73
CA GLN A 172 17.19 -2.32 15.76
C GLN A 172 16.58 -2.74 14.43
N ARG A 173 15.29 -3.09 14.45
CA ARG A 173 14.49 -3.21 13.22
C ARG A 173 14.50 -1.86 12.48
N PRO A 174 14.50 -1.86 11.14
CA PRO A 174 14.45 -0.63 10.36
C PRO A 174 13.14 0.13 10.62
N PHE A 175 13.19 1.45 10.53
CA PHE A 175 11.99 2.28 10.56
C PHE A 175 11.23 2.12 9.25
N VAL A 176 9.94 1.77 9.30
CA VAL A 176 9.08 1.66 8.12
C VAL A 176 7.75 2.36 8.40
N LEU A 177 7.62 3.58 7.90
CA LEU A 177 6.35 4.27 7.80
C LEU A 177 5.62 3.75 6.56
N ASP A 178 4.38 3.28 6.72
CA ASP A 178 3.46 2.94 5.63
C ASP A 178 2.05 3.33 6.07
N MET A 179 1.56 4.46 5.58
CA MET A 179 0.32 5.06 6.07
C MET A 179 -0.49 5.71 4.97
N ALA A 180 -1.82 5.58 5.05
CA ALA A 180 -2.72 6.47 4.33
C ALA A 180 -2.65 7.89 4.89
N THR A 181 -2.97 8.88 4.06
CA THR A 181 -3.09 10.29 4.47
C THR A 181 -4.49 10.67 4.97
N SER A 182 -5.43 9.73 4.94
CA SER A 182 -6.71 9.77 5.64
C SER A 182 -6.60 9.19 7.06
N ILE A 183 -7.48 9.61 7.99
CA ILE A 183 -7.49 9.06 9.37
C ILE A 183 -7.66 7.54 9.37
N VAL A 184 -8.53 7.05 8.49
CA VAL A 184 -8.96 5.67 8.47
C VAL A 184 -9.18 5.23 7.03
N PRO A 185 -8.82 3.99 6.64
CA PRO A 185 -9.18 3.47 5.32
C PRO A 185 -10.68 3.18 5.23
N ILE A 186 -11.27 3.37 4.04
CA ILE A 186 -12.70 3.13 3.78
C ILE A 186 -13.16 1.71 4.13
N GLY A 187 -12.24 0.73 4.05
CA GLY A 187 -12.53 -0.66 4.43
C GLY A 187 -12.92 -0.81 5.90
N ARG A 188 -12.36 -0.01 6.82
CA ARG A 188 -12.74 -0.03 8.23
C ARG A 188 -14.13 0.54 8.46
N VAL A 189 -14.48 1.63 7.77
CA VAL A 189 -15.85 2.20 7.80
C VAL A 189 -16.87 1.16 7.31
N THR A 190 -16.53 0.43 6.25
CA THR A 190 -17.37 -0.65 5.69
C THR A 190 -17.58 -1.80 6.68
N VAL A 191 -16.57 -2.14 7.48
CA VAL A 191 -16.70 -3.17 8.53
C VAL A 191 -17.70 -2.71 9.61
N TYR A 192 -17.58 -1.47 10.07
CA TYR A 192 -18.52 -0.90 11.06
C TYR A 192 -19.96 -0.88 10.53
N GLN A 193 -20.16 -0.53 9.25
CA GLN A 193 -21.47 -0.59 8.59
C GLN A 193 -22.05 -2.02 8.64
N LYS A 194 -21.25 -3.03 8.25
CA LYS A 194 -21.68 -4.43 8.25
C LYS A 194 -21.99 -4.97 9.64
N GLU A 195 -21.30 -4.46 10.65
CA GLU A 195 -21.54 -4.81 12.06
C GLU A 195 -22.69 -4.00 12.69
N GLY A 196 -23.28 -3.03 11.98
CA GLY A 196 -24.32 -2.15 12.50
C GLY A 196 -23.83 -1.23 13.62
N LYS A 197 -22.54 -0.88 13.63
CA LYS A 197 -21.90 -0.04 14.65
C LYS A 197 -21.65 1.37 14.15
N SER A 198 -21.79 2.36 15.04
CA SER A 198 -21.35 3.73 14.78
C SER A 198 -19.84 3.83 14.66
N ILE A 199 -19.36 4.64 13.72
CA ILE A 199 -17.93 4.97 13.59
C ILE A 199 -17.53 6.09 14.56
N PRO A 200 -16.26 6.14 15.01
CA PRO A 200 -15.77 7.28 15.79
C PRO A 200 -15.97 8.61 15.07
N SER A 201 -16.36 9.64 15.83
CA SER A 201 -16.48 11.00 15.32
C SER A 201 -15.16 11.47 14.70
N GLY A 202 -15.27 12.17 13.57
CA GLY A 202 -14.13 12.69 12.81
C GLY A 202 -13.54 11.72 11.78
N TRP A 203 -14.03 10.48 11.65
CA TRP A 203 -13.60 9.58 10.57
C TRP A 203 -14.09 10.02 9.18
N GLY A 204 -15.27 10.64 9.11
CA GLY A 204 -15.87 11.03 7.84
C GLY A 204 -16.93 12.11 7.97
N VAL A 205 -17.34 12.62 6.82
CA VAL A 205 -18.42 13.58 6.65
C VAL A 205 -19.49 13.01 5.72
N ASN A 206 -20.73 13.44 5.89
CA ASN A 206 -21.82 13.10 4.97
C ASN A 206 -21.81 13.99 3.71
N SER A 207 -22.79 13.81 2.83
CA SER A 207 -22.93 14.55 1.56
C SER A 207 -23.07 16.08 1.69
N LYS A 208 -23.35 16.57 2.90
CA LYS A 208 -23.40 18.01 3.24
C LYS A 208 -22.08 18.52 3.82
N GLY A 209 -21.09 17.66 4.07
CA GLY A 209 -19.83 18.02 4.72
C GLY A 209 -19.92 18.08 6.24
N ILE A 210 -20.99 17.56 6.83
CA ILE A 210 -21.18 17.52 8.27
C ILE A 210 -20.57 16.22 8.81
N ILE A 211 -19.77 16.32 9.87
CA ILE A 211 -19.18 15.15 10.56
C ILE A 211 -20.30 14.20 10.99
N THR A 212 -20.10 12.91 10.74
CA THR A 212 -21.10 11.88 11.03
C THR A 212 -20.47 10.66 11.68
N GLU A 213 -21.24 10.00 12.54
CA GLU A 213 -20.90 8.71 13.17
C GLU A 213 -21.62 7.54 12.46
N ASP A 214 -22.45 7.86 11.46
CA ASP A 214 -23.13 6.86 10.64
C ASP A 214 -22.21 6.45 9.47
N PRO A 215 -21.72 5.20 9.43
CA PRO A 215 -20.85 4.74 8.35
C PRO A 215 -21.54 4.76 6.98
N ALA A 216 -22.85 4.59 6.90
CA ALA A 216 -23.57 4.61 5.62
C ALA A 216 -23.49 6.00 4.98
N GLN A 217 -23.63 7.07 5.77
CA GLN A 217 -23.53 8.44 5.27
C GLN A 217 -22.15 8.81 4.73
N VAL A 218 -21.09 8.15 5.20
CA VAL A 218 -19.73 8.33 4.67
C VAL A 218 -19.58 7.60 3.33
N ILE A 219 -20.09 6.38 3.24
CA ILE A 219 -19.98 5.52 2.04
C ILE A 219 -20.90 6.02 0.92
N GLU A 220 -22.09 6.52 1.25
CA GLU A 220 -23.15 6.89 0.34
C GLU A 220 -23.17 8.39 0.07
N GLY A 221 -22.16 8.87 -0.68
CA GLY A 221 -22.06 10.26 -1.12
C GLY A 221 -21.40 11.21 -0.13
N GLY A 222 -20.90 10.71 1.00
CA GLY A 222 -19.98 11.39 1.90
C GLY A 222 -18.52 11.26 1.48
N ALA A 223 -17.62 11.47 2.44
CA ALA A 223 -16.18 11.34 2.24
C ALA A 223 -15.45 11.06 3.58
N LEU A 224 -14.29 10.42 3.48
CA LEU A 224 -13.34 10.32 4.58
C LEU A 224 -12.71 11.68 4.91
N MET A 225 -12.35 11.87 6.16
CA MET A 225 -11.56 13.03 6.58
C MET A 225 -10.05 12.76 6.43
N PRO A 226 -9.25 13.79 6.08
CA PRO A 226 -7.79 13.69 6.08
C PRO A 226 -7.25 13.46 7.49
N LEU A 227 -6.03 12.94 7.61
CA LEU A 227 -5.33 12.79 8.89
C LEU A 227 -5.34 14.13 9.66
N GLY A 228 -5.77 14.09 10.92
CA GLY A 228 -6.02 15.28 11.74
C GLY A 228 -7.46 15.80 11.64
N GLY A 229 -8.32 15.22 10.81
CA GLY A 229 -9.77 15.38 10.89
C GLY A 229 -10.28 16.74 10.46
N SER A 230 -11.06 17.39 11.32
CA SER A 230 -11.54 18.75 11.11
C SER A 230 -10.42 19.78 11.25
N ASP A 231 -10.68 21.03 10.84
CA ASP A 231 -9.67 22.09 10.93
C ASP A 231 -9.19 22.34 12.37
N ILE A 232 -10.09 22.26 13.35
CA ILE A 232 -9.75 22.44 14.77
C ILE A 232 -8.78 21.37 15.27
N LEU A 233 -8.85 20.15 14.71
CA LEU A 233 -7.94 19.04 14.97
C LEU A 233 -6.73 19.02 14.01
N ARG A 234 -6.59 20.06 13.18
CA ARG A 234 -5.48 20.29 12.22
C ARG A 234 -5.47 19.34 11.02
N GLY A 235 -6.65 18.91 10.55
CA GLY A 235 -6.79 18.05 9.37
C GLY A 235 -6.23 18.60 8.06
N TYR A 236 -6.05 19.92 7.96
CA TYR A 236 -5.36 20.53 6.80
C TYR A 236 -3.93 20.01 6.61
N LYS A 237 -3.29 19.49 7.67
CA LYS A 237 -1.98 18.84 7.58
C LYS A 237 -2.07 17.52 6.80
N GLY A 238 -3.01 16.65 7.16
CA GLY A 238 -3.25 15.41 6.42
C GLY A 238 -3.71 15.67 4.98
N TYR A 239 -4.52 16.70 4.77
CA TYR A 239 -4.91 17.13 3.43
C TYR A 239 -3.69 17.58 2.62
N GLY A 240 -2.79 18.38 3.20
CA GLY A 240 -1.54 18.77 2.56
C GLY A 240 -0.67 17.58 2.15
N LEU A 241 -0.58 16.55 3.01
CA LEU A 241 0.13 15.30 2.70
C LEU A 241 -0.55 14.53 1.55
N ALA A 242 -1.89 14.41 1.57
CA ALA A 242 -2.63 13.75 0.50
C ALA A 242 -2.46 14.46 -0.86
N LEU A 243 -2.46 15.79 -0.84
CA LEU A 243 -2.24 16.62 -2.02
C LEU A 243 -0.80 16.49 -2.55
N LEU A 244 0.20 16.44 -1.66
CA LEU A 244 1.59 16.19 -2.04
C LEU A 244 1.71 14.87 -2.81
N VAL A 245 1.11 13.79 -2.31
CA VAL A 245 1.13 12.50 -3.01
C VAL A 245 0.48 12.61 -4.40
N ASP A 246 -0.65 13.30 -4.52
CA ASP A 246 -1.33 13.49 -5.81
C ASP A 246 -0.49 14.32 -6.81
N ILE A 247 0.25 15.31 -6.30
CA ILE A 247 1.17 16.11 -7.11
C ILE A 247 2.32 15.24 -7.64
N PHE A 248 2.93 14.40 -6.80
CA PHE A 248 4.08 13.58 -7.22
C PHE A 248 3.66 12.38 -8.09
N ALA A 249 2.63 11.65 -7.64
CA ALA A 249 2.20 10.42 -8.27
C ALA A 249 1.25 10.64 -9.45
N GLY A 250 0.47 11.72 -9.44
CA GLY A 250 -0.45 12.09 -10.52
C GLY A 250 0.13 13.14 -11.46
N VAL A 251 0.21 14.39 -10.98
CA VAL A 251 0.54 15.56 -11.81
C VAL A 251 1.95 15.48 -12.41
N LEU A 252 2.98 15.24 -11.57
CA LEU A 252 4.38 15.15 -12.00
C LEU A 252 4.62 13.91 -12.88
N ALA A 253 4.00 12.78 -12.56
CA ALA A 253 4.10 11.57 -13.37
C ALA A 253 3.43 11.73 -14.76
N GLY A 254 2.50 12.67 -14.91
CA GLY A 254 1.63 12.76 -16.07
C GLY A 254 0.58 11.64 -16.09
N SER A 255 0.14 11.19 -14.92
CA SER A 255 -0.97 10.24 -14.74
C SER A 255 -2.28 10.98 -14.41
N ALA A 256 -3.37 10.24 -14.19
CA ALA A 256 -4.58 10.85 -13.65
C ALA A 256 -4.36 11.32 -12.19
N PHE A 257 -5.15 12.30 -11.77
CA PHE A 257 -5.10 12.90 -10.43
C PHE A 257 -6.48 13.37 -9.99
N GLY A 258 -6.66 13.59 -8.70
CA GLY A 258 -7.92 13.97 -8.09
C GLY A 258 -9.07 13.03 -8.46
N GLU A 259 -10.16 13.61 -8.93
CA GLU A 259 -11.37 12.86 -9.32
C GLU A 259 -11.20 11.95 -10.54
N ASN A 260 -10.12 12.12 -11.30
CA ASN A 260 -9.91 11.39 -12.55
C ASN A 260 -9.23 10.02 -12.33
N VAL A 261 -8.88 9.67 -11.09
CA VAL A 261 -8.35 8.34 -10.75
C VAL A 261 -9.50 7.39 -10.49
N TYR A 262 -9.49 6.23 -11.14
CA TYR A 262 -10.60 5.27 -11.07
C TYR A 262 -10.27 4.05 -10.21
N GLY A 263 -11.19 3.72 -9.30
CA GLY A 263 -11.09 2.58 -8.38
C GLY A 263 -11.71 1.27 -8.91
N SER A 264 -11.84 0.28 -8.03
CA SER A 264 -12.34 -1.06 -8.36
C SER A 264 -13.76 -1.10 -8.94
N SER A 265 -14.63 -0.16 -8.58
CA SER A 265 -16.01 -0.09 -9.05
C SER A 265 -16.16 0.53 -10.46
N SER A 266 -15.12 1.18 -10.97
CA SER A 266 -15.16 1.83 -12.28
C SER A 266 -14.88 0.85 -13.43
N ASN A 267 -15.58 1.06 -14.55
CA ASN A 267 -15.32 0.35 -15.81
C ASN A 267 -14.30 1.07 -16.72
N SER A 268 -13.56 2.05 -16.18
CA SER A 268 -12.45 2.72 -16.87
C SER A 268 -11.09 2.18 -16.40
N ALA A 269 -10.05 2.35 -17.22
CA ALA A 269 -8.66 2.18 -16.79
C ALA A 269 -8.38 3.04 -15.55
N ALA A 270 -7.56 2.55 -14.62
CA ALA A 270 -7.45 3.18 -13.29
C ALA A 270 -6.78 4.56 -13.35
N GLY A 271 -5.80 4.74 -14.25
CA GLY A 271 -5.04 5.99 -14.36
C GLY A 271 -4.16 6.29 -13.14
N VAL A 272 -3.92 5.29 -12.28
CA VAL A 272 -3.10 5.44 -11.07
C VAL A 272 -1.67 5.75 -11.49
N GLY A 273 -1.01 6.65 -10.76
CA GLY A 273 0.42 6.86 -10.90
C GLY A 273 1.15 6.65 -9.58
N HIS A 274 2.48 6.55 -9.67
CA HIS A 274 3.36 6.26 -8.56
C HIS A 274 4.60 7.15 -8.61
N PHE A 275 5.19 7.37 -7.43
CA PHE A 275 6.49 8.00 -7.29
C PHE A 275 7.38 7.16 -6.38
N PHE A 276 8.64 7.00 -6.75
CA PHE A 276 9.65 6.27 -5.99
C PHE A 276 10.90 7.10 -5.81
N ALA A 277 11.58 6.94 -4.66
CA ALA A 277 12.90 7.48 -4.45
C ALA A 277 13.80 6.49 -3.72
N ALA A 278 15.08 6.49 -4.09
CA ALA A 278 16.15 5.86 -3.33
C ALA A 278 17.22 6.91 -3.00
N ILE A 279 17.65 6.95 -1.75
CA ILE A 279 18.60 7.94 -1.23
C ILE A 279 19.74 7.19 -0.53
N LYS A 280 20.95 7.29 -1.08
CA LYS A 280 22.15 6.66 -0.51
C LYS A 280 22.63 7.45 0.70
N ILE A 281 22.68 6.79 1.86
CA ILE A 281 23.06 7.43 3.13
C ILE A 281 24.50 7.99 3.06
N GLU A 282 25.42 7.21 2.49
CA GLU A 282 26.83 7.59 2.33
C GLU A 282 27.07 8.85 1.49
N ALA A 283 26.07 9.27 0.70
CA ALA A 283 26.15 10.54 -0.04
C ALA A 283 26.06 11.77 0.88
N PHE A 284 25.65 11.59 2.13
CA PHE A 284 25.44 12.67 3.11
C PHE A 284 26.35 12.55 4.33
N ARG A 285 26.53 11.34 4.86
CA ARG A 285 27.40 11.07 6.01
C ARG A 285 27.81 9.60 6.09
N GLU A 286 28.80 9.31 6.92
CA GLU A 286 29.28 7.94 7.18
C GLU A 286 28.15 7.03 7.67
N LEU A 287 28.07 5.82 7.10
CA LEU A 287 26.95 4.90 7.21
C LEU A 287 26.78 4.32 8.61
N GLU A 288 27.87 3.87 9.24
CA GLU A 288 27.82 3.30 10.59
C GLU A 288 27.39 4.34 11.62
N GLY A 289 27.89 5.57 11.50
CA GLY A 289 27.47 6.71 12.29
C GLY A 289 25.98 7.02 12.11
N PHE A 290 25.47 7.00 10.89
CA PHE A 290 24.03 7.16 10.64
C PHE A 290 23.20 6.05 11.31
N LYS A 291 23.54 4.78 11.09
CA LYS A 291 22.78 3.65 11.63
C LYS A 291 22.83 3.60 13.16
N LYS A 292 23.95 4.01 13.76
CA LYS A 292 24.07 4.16 15.22
C LYS A 292 23.15 5.26 15.76
N ASP A 293 23.13 6.43 15.11
CA ASP A 293 22.24 7.53 15.51
C ASP A 293 20.76 7.15 15.34
N MET A 294 20.44 6.33 14.32
CA MET A 294 19.11 5.74 14.16
C MET A 294 18.76 4.83 15.35
N ASP A 295 19.61 3.87 15.72
CA ASP A 295 19.40 3.04 16.90
C ASP A 295 19.20 3.90 18.16
N GLU A 296 19.99 4.96 18.33
CA GLU A 296 19.88 5.86 19.48
C GLU A 296 18.52 6.59 19.52
N LEU A 297 18.11 7.18 18.39
CA LEU A 297 16.79 7.82 18.27
C LEU A 297 15.65 6.86 18.59
N LEU A 298 15.69 5.65 18.03
CA LEU A 298 14.65 4.64 18.24
C LEU A 298 14.61 4.16 19.71
N THR A 299 15.76 4.04 20.36
CA THR A 299 15.84 3.74 21.80
C THR A 299 15.24 4.86 22.63
N GLN A 300 15.62 6.12 22.38
CA GLN A 300 15.10 7.27 23.14
C GLN A 300 13.57 7.35 23.10
N LEU A 301 12.97 7.12 21.93
CA LEU A 301 11.51 7.10 21.78
C LEU A 301 10.87 5.96 22.57
N LYS A 302 11.43 4.75 22.49
CA LYS A 302 10.88 3.56 23.18
C LYS A 302 11.07 3.59 24.69
N GLU A 303 12.15 4.20 25.18
CA GLU A 303 12.45 4.31 26.60
C GLU A 303 11.74 5.49 27.28
N SER A 304 11.19 6.43 26.51
CA SER A 304 10.38 7.52 27.06
C SER A 304 9.23 7.01 27.97
N PRO A 305 8.81 7.80 28.97
CA PRO A 305 7.70 7.43 29.85
C PRO A 305 6.43 7.11 29.05
N LYS A 306 5.79 5.99 29.39
CA LYS A 306 4.58 5.51 28.72
C LYS A 306 3.38 6.25 29.29
N ALA A 307 2.35 6.42 28.47
CA ALA A 307 1.06 6.90 28.94
C ALA A 307 0.45 5.90 29.95
N GLU A 308 -0.40 6.38 30.85
CA GLU A 308 -1.09 5.50 31.79
C GLU A 308 -1.90 4.42 31.06
N GLY A 309 -1.72 3.16 31.45
CA GLY A 309 -2.38 2.01 30.84
C GLY A 309 -1.69 1.44 29.59
N GLU A 310 -0.57 2.02 29.15
CA GLU A 310 0.20 1.53 28.01
C GLU A 310 1.51 0.87 28.43
N ASP A 311 1.77 -0.35 27.95
CA ASP A 311 2.97 -1.13 28.33
C ASP A 311 4.20 -0.78 27.48
N ARG A 312 4.02 -0.32 26.24
CA ARG A 312 5.12 -0.02 25.31
C ARG A 312 4.75 1.01 24.25
N ILE A 313 5.79 1.70 23.77
CA ILE A 313 5.73 2.55 22.57
C ILE A 313 6.24 1.74 21.39
N TYR A 314 5.52 1.80 20.26
CA TYR A 314 5.94 1.13 19.03
C TYR A 314 6.63 2.11 18.10
N ILE A 315 7.68 1.63 17.43
CA ILE A 315 8.23 2.31 16.25
C ILE A 315 7.50 1.81 15.01
N HIS A 316 7.29 2.71 14.04
CA HIS A 316 6.62 2.37 12.78
C HIS A 316 7.34 1.19 12.09
N GLY A 317 6.57 0.16 11.77
CA GLY A 317 7.04 -1.10 11.21
C GLY A 317 7.15 -2.24 12.23
N GLU A 318 7.30 -1.98 13.53
CA GLU A 318 7.51 -3.05 14.54
C GLU A 318 6.34 -4.04 14.57
N LYS A 319 5.09 -3.55 14.59
CA LYS A 319 3.90 -4.42 14.59
C LYS A 319 3.85 -5.31 13.35
N GLU A 320 4.19 -4.75 12.20
CA GLU A 320 4.20 -5.46 10.93
C GLU A 320 5.36 -6.47 10.84
N PHE A 321 6.53 -6.17 11.42
CA PHE A 321 7.64 -7.12 11.53
C PHE A 321 7.30 -8.28 12.46
N GLU A 322 6.72 -7.99 13.63
CA GLU A 322 6.25 -9.02 14.58
C GLU A 322 5.20 -9.94 13.93
N ASN A 323 4.28 -9.37 13.14
CA ASN A 323 3.31 -10.15 12.36
C ASN A 323 3.97 -11.00 11.28
N ALA A 324 4.95 -10.44 10.57
CA ALA A 324 5.68 -11.17 9.53
C ALA A 324 6.49 -12.33 10.13
N ASP A 325 7.22 -12.09 11.22
CA ASP A 325 7.95 -13.13 11.96
C ASP A 325 7.00 -14.25 12.38
N ARG A 326 5.85 -13.91 12.98
CA ARG A 326 4.82 -14.88 13.36
C ARG A 326 4.29 -15.67 12.17
N SER A 327 4.05 -15.00 11.04
CA SER A 327 3.56 -15.63 9.81
C SER A 327 4.54 -16.64 9.20
N THR A 328 5.85 -16.53 9.49
CA THR A 328 6.83 -17.54 9.06
C THR A 328 6.72 -18.85 9.84
N VAL A 329 6.26 -18.78 11.10
CA VAL A 329 6.15 -19.95 12.00
C VAL A 329 4.73 -20.54 11.96
N GLU A 330 3.72 -19.70 12.07
CA GLU A 330 2.31 -20.11 12.14
C GLU A 330 1.66 -20.25 10.75
N GLY A 331 2.29 -19.72 9.71
CA GLY A 331 1.68 -19.51 8.40
C GLY A 331 0.90 -18.19 8.31
N VAL A 332 0.48 -17.85 7.10
CA VAL A 332 -0.26 -16.62 6.83
C VAL A 332 -1.75 -16.85 7.05
N ALA A 333 -2.37 -15.99 7.84
CA ALA A 333 -3.76 -16.09 8.21
C ALA A 333 -4.67 -15.42 7.17
N LEU A 334 -5.61 -16.16 6.61
CA LEU A 334 -6.70 -15.66 5.77
C LEU A 334 -8.04 -15.77 6.49
N SER A 335 -8.89 -14.76 6.34
CA SER A 335 -10.27 -14.85 6.84
C SER A 335 -11.07 -15.92 6.10
N GLU A 336 -12.04 -16.53 6.77
CA GLU A 336 -12.99 -17.46 6.14
C GLU A 336 -13.67 -16.86 4.90
N THR A 337 -14.05 -15.59 4.96
CA THR A 337 -14.61 -14.85 3.83
C THR A 337 -13.64 -14.81 2.64
N THR A 338 -12.36 -14.53 2.90
CA THR A 338 -11.32 -14.52 1.87
C THR A 338 -11.17 -15.91 1.24
N VAL A 339 -11.07 -16.96 2.05
CA VAL A 339 -10.93 -18.35 1.57
C VAL A 339 -12.14 -18.76 0.72
N ASN A 340 -13.36 -18.44 1.14
CA ASN A 340 -14.56 -18.76 0.38
C ASN A 340 -14.62 -18.02 -0.96
N ILE A 341 -14.19 -16.76 -1.00
CA ILE A 341 -14.06 -16.01 -2.26
C ILE A 341 -13.03 -16.69 -3.16
N LEU A 342 -11.84 -17.03 -2.66
CA LEU A 342 -10.79 -17.67 -3.45
C LEU A 342 -11.22 -19.03 -4.01
N LYS A 343 -11.89 -19.87 -3.21
CA LYS A 343 -12.46 -21.15 -3.69
C LYS A 343 -13.47 -20.95 -4.81
N LYS A 344 -14.42 -20.02 -4.61
CA LYS A 344 -15.44 -19.73 -5.62
C LYS A 344 -14.81 -19.21 -6.91
N THR A 345 -13.92 -18.24 -6.82
CA THR A 345 -13.35 -17.58 -8.00
C THR A 345 -12.32 -18.46 -8.68
N GLY A 346 -11.60 -19.29 -7.92
CA GLY A 346 -10.70 -20.28 -8.48
C GLY A 346 -11.43 -21.27 -9.38
N LEU A 347 -12.59 -21.78 -8.95
CA LEU A 347 -13.45 -22.64 -9.77
C LEU A 347 -13.96 -21.91 -11.04
N GLU A 348 -14.42 -20.66 -10.90
CA GLU A 348 -14.90 -19.84 -12.03
C GLU A 348 -13.81 -19.57 -13.08
N ASP A 349 -12.58 -19.35 -12.61
CA ASP A 349 -11.44 -18.97 -13.46
C ASP A 349 -10.66 -20.21 -13.97
N GLY A 350 -10.96 -21.41 -13.47
CA GLY A 350 -10.28 -22.66 -13.78
C GLY A 350 -8.89 -22.78 -13.14
N VAL A 351 -8.70 -22.18 -11.97
CA VAL A 351 -7.50 -22.26 -11.12
C VAL A 351 -7.96 -22.54 -9.69
N ASP A 352 -8.22 -23.81 -9.39
CA ASP A 352 -8.78 -24.19 -8.10
C ASP A 352 -7.90 -23.75 -6.93
N PHE A 353 -8.55 -23.18 -5.90
CA PHE A 353 -7.92 -22.96 -4.60
C PHE A 353 -7.90 -24.29 -3.85
N ASP A 354 -6.86 -25.07 -4.13
CA ASP A 354 -6.60 -26.45 -3.71
C ASP A 354 -5.72 -26.55 -2.45
N LEU A 355 -5.53 -25.43 -1.74
CA LEU A 355 -4.67 -25.38 -0.57
C LEU A 355 -5.35 -25.94 0.68
N THR A 356 -4.58 -26.70 1.46
CA THR A 356 -5.04 -27.25 2.75
C THR A 356 -4.60 -26.33 3.89
N PRO A 357 -5.52 -25.87 4.75
CA PRO A 357 -5.14 -25.08 5.92
C PRO A 357 -4.24 -25.87 6.88
N LEU A 358 -3.28 -25.18 7.48
CA LEU A 358 -2.45 -25.70 8.56
C LEU A 358 -3.31 -26.04 9.77
N LYS A 359 -3.00 -27.18 10.39
CA LYS A 359 -3.53 -27.55 11.71
C LYS A 359 -2.66 -26.88 12.75
N ILE A 360 -3.04 -25.69 13.19
CA ILE A 360 -2.39 -25.05 14.33
C ILE A 360 -2.96 -25.69 15.60
N ALA A 361 -2.05 -26.14 16.47
CA ALA A 361 -2.36 -26.80 17.74
C ALA A 361 -2.85 -25.82 18.80
#